data_AF-A0A0J8RYF6-F1
#
_entry.id   AF-A0A0J8RYF6-F1
#
_cell.length_a   1.000
_cell.length_b   1.000
_cell.length_c   1.000
_cell.angle_alpha   90.00
_cell.angle_beta   90.00
_cell.angle_gamma   90.00
#
_symmetry.space_group_name_H-M   'P 1'
#
loop_
_entity.id
_entity.type
_entity.pdbx_description
1 polymer ?
#
loop_
_entity_poly.entity_id
_entity_poly.type
_entity_poly.pdbx_seq_one_letter_code
_entity_poly.pdbx_strand_id
1 'polypeptide(L)'
;MIDFMDYIQLTFSDATHWNRDNSYTALTDTANALLDFSIPERLRVHLSSLSTPQFATTYTLGTVGLIDGSISYLFSTLPLESTPSRSTLIPLRRLVPGYRQIHPPLAPESPNESRHAEPNERSEKALQSWRKETMLHATLHLPPPTTLNGLFLRRISPTTQLSLAVCSTQATPLSKSTPQASILTQLSHDTGKYSAEFLFSTDNALLGFKGLWNFGPDPRHAATAQRPRTASQSVSLLSAGGEMYYSPLLPSSIGVYTFLVIYASSAITHFHISIHAYPHIDTVNWLLVDDVFSPRVAEFGI
;
A
#
# COMPACT_ATOMS: atom_id res chain seq x y z
N MET A 1 -6.85 2.57 -13.29
CA MET A 1 -5.60 1.92 -13.74
C MET A 1 -4.46 2.59 -13.01
N ILE A 2 -3.56 1.84 -12.39
CA ILE A 2 -2.43 2.42 -11.65
C ILE A 2 -1.40 2.98 -12.62
N ASP A 3 -0.65 3.99 -12.18
CA ASP A 3 0.45 4.55 -12.97
C ASP A 3 1.69 3.64 -12.90
N PHE A 4 2.63 3.85 -13.84
CA PHE A 4 3.89 3.12 -13.89
C PHE A 4 4.66 3.24 -12.57
N MET A 5 4.68 4.42 -11.96
CA MET A 5 5.46 4.61 -10.74
C MET A 5 4.83 3.91 -9.53
N ASP A 6 3.50 3.90 -9.43
CA ASP A 6 2.78 3.13 -8.42
C ASP A 6 3.08 1.65 -8.62
N TYR A 7 3.04 1.15 -9.87
CA TYR A 7 3.43 -0.22 -10.19
C TYR A 7 4.84 -0.59 -9.71
N ILE A 8 5.82 0.31 -9.88
CA ILE A 8 7.18 0.08 -9.38
C ILE A 8 7.21 0.02 -7.84
N GLN A 9 6.47 0.88 -7.13
CA GLN A 9 6.39 0.84 -5.66
C GLN A 9 5.74 -0.45 -5.15
N LEU A 10 4.69 -0.91 -5.83
CA LEU A 10 4.06 -2.20 -5.51
C LEU A 10 5.05 -3.33 -5.72
N THR A 11 5.78 -3.31 -6.84
CA THR A 11 6.74 -4.38 -7.13
C THR A 11 7.95 -4.34 -6.20
N PHE A 12 8.38 -3.16 -5.75
CA PHE A 12 9.40 -3.03 -4.72
C PHE A 12 8.93 -3.61 -3.37
N SER A 13 7.68 -3.33 -2.97
CA SER A 13 7.06 -3.94 -1.79
C SER A 13 7.00 -5.46 -1.90
N ASP A 14 6.63 -5.98 -3.08
CA ASP A 14 6.58 -7.42 -3.34
C ASP A 14 7.99 -8.05 -3.29
N ALA A 15 9.00 -7.38 -3.88
CA ALA A 15 10.38 -7.83 -3.90
C ALA A 15 11.06 -7.79 -2.53
N THR A 16 10.64 -6.88 -1.65
CA THR A 16 11.08 -6.83 -0.24
C THR A 16 10.33 -7.81 0.65
N HIS A 17 9.38 -8.59 0.10
CA HIS A 17 8.48 -9.46 0.87
C HIS A 17 7.74 -8.72 1.98
N TRP A 18 7.38 -7.45 1.74
CA TRP A 18 6.55 -6.70 2.67
C TRP A 18 5.10 -7.19 2.61
N ASN A 19 4.53 -7.53 3.76
CA ASN A 19 3.18 -8.04 3.85
C ASN A 19 2.15 -6.90 3.76
N ARG A 20 1.89 -6.48 2.52
CA ARG A 20 1.00 -5.35 2.21
C ARG A 20 -0.46 -5.60 2.60
N ASP A 21 -0.88 -6.86 2.63
CA ASP A 21 -2.25 -7.25 2.99
C ASP A 21 -2.52 -7.09 4.50
N ASN A 22 -1.47 -7.05 5.32
CA ASN A 22 -1.58 -6.87 6.77
C ASN A 22 -1.40 -5.41 7.20
N SER A 23 -2.10 -4.51 6.52
CA SER A 23 -2.21 -3.11 6.90
C SER A 23 -3.67 -2.77 7.12
N TYR A 24 -3.95 -1.92 8.11
CA TYR A 24 -5.30 -1.39 8.32
C TYR A 24 -5.85 -0.73 7.04
N THR A 25 -4.98 -0.02 6.31
CA THR A 25 -5.36 0.70 5.08
C THR A 25 -5.74 -0.26 3.95
N ALA A 26 -5.10 -1.43 3.89
CA ALA A 26 -5.30 -2.39 2.80
C ALA A 26 -6.62 -3.19 2.89
N LEU A 27 -7.30 -3.18 4.04
CA LEU A 27 -8.49 -4.00 4.25
C LEU A 27 -9.68 -3.58 3.37
N THR A 28 -9.74 -2.31 2.99
CA THR A 28 -10.75 -1.79 2.06
C THR A 28 -10.27 -1.71 0.63
N ASP A 29 -9.02 -2.08 0.31
CA ASP A 29 -8.47 -1.98 -1.05
C ASP A 29 -9.32 -2.76 -2.05
N THR A 30 -9.76 -3.98 -1.72
CA THR A 30 -10.61 -4.80 -2.60
C THR A 30 -11.98 -4.17 -2.81
N ALA A 31 -12.57 -3.60 -1.75
CA ALA A 31 -13.85 -2.91 -1.83
C ALA A 31 -13.77 -1.68 -2.73
N ASN A 32 -12.76 -0.83 -2.48
CA ASN A 32 -12.52 0.39 -3.24
C ASN A 32 -12.17 0.07 -4.70
N ALA A 33 -11.38 -0.97 -4.96
CA ALA A 33 -11.05 -1.39 -6.32
C ALA A 33 -12.28 -1.85 -7.13
N LEU A 34 -13.28 -2.45 -6.48
CA LEU A 34 -14.49 -2.95 -7.14
C LEU A 34 -15.61 -1.90 -7.25
N LEU A 35 -15.74 -1.04 -6.24
CA LEU A 35 -16.83 -0.06 -6.14
C LEU A 35 -16.44 1.34 -6.60
N ASP A 36 -15.22 1.77 -6.28
CA ASP A 36 -14.72 3.12 -6.51
C ASP A 36 -13.62 3.13 -7.59
N PHE A 37 -14.00 2.69 -8.80
CA PHE A 37 -13.11 2.78 -9.95
C PHE A 37 -13.34 4.09 -10.69
N SER A 38 -12.26 4.85 -10.91
CA SER A 38 -12.33 6.08 -11.70
C SER A 38 -12.67 5.75 -13.16
N ILE A 39 -13.85 6.20 -13.61
CA ILE A 39 -14.26 6.08 -15.01
C ILE A 39 -13.54 7.18 -15.80
N PRO A 40 -12.72 6.85 -16.81
CA PRO A 40 -12.07 7.85 -17.61
C PRO A 40 -13.11 8.63 -18.44
N GLU A 41 -13.30 9.90 -18.15
CA GLU A 41 -14.21 10.77 -18.92
C GLU A 41 -13.69 11.09 -20.33
N ARG A 42 -12.37 10.96 -20.53
CA ARG A 42 -11.68 11.36 -21.76
C ARG A 42 -10.60 10.36 -22.13
N LEU A 43 -10.28 10.30 -23.41
CA LEU A 43 -9.13 9.55 -23.90
C LEU A 43 -7.85 10.21 -23.38
N ARG A 44 -7.06 9.42 -22.65
CA ARG A 44 -5.72 9.77 -22.17
C ARG A 44 -4.75 8.69 -22.62
N VAL A 45 -3.64 9.11 -23.20
CA VAL A 45 -2.56 8.22 -23.63
C VAL A 45 -1.33 8.53 -22.79
N HIS A 46 -0.86 7.56 -22.03
CA HIS A 46 0.37 7.65 -21.24
C HIS A 46 1.52 7.02 -22.01
N LEU A 47 2.53 7.82 -22.35
CA LEU A 47 3.76 7.40 -22.99
C LEU A 47 4.90 7.52 -21.98
N SER A 48 5.30 6.41 -21.39
CA SER A 48 6.46 6.35 -20.48
C SER A 48 7.65 5.68 -21.16
N SER A 49 8.84 6.24 -20.92
CA SER A 49 10.10 5.71 -21.42
C SER A 49 11.17 5.81 -20.34
N LEU A 50 12.00 4.79 -20.24
CA LEU A 50 13.11 4.74 -19.31
C LEU A 50 14.37 5.22 -20.04
N SER A 51 14.69 6.50 -19.87
CA SER A 51 15.81 7.16 -20.55
C SER A 51 17.17 6.65 -20.04
N THR A 52 17.25 6.28 -18.76
CA THR A 52 18.39 5.55 -18.17
C THR A 52 17.85 4.56 -17.12
N PRO A 53 18.63 3.55 -16.66
CA PRO A 53 18.21 2.63 -15.59
C PRO A 53 17.60 3.29 -14.35
N GLN A 54 17.95 4.55 -14.07
CA GLN A 54 17.51 5.32 -12.91
C GLN A 54 16.61 6.51 -13.26
N PHE A 55 16.41 6.83 -14.54
CA PHE A 55 15.58 7.94 -14.99
C PHE A 55 14.50 7.49 -15.95
N ALA A 56 13.25 7.80 -15.62
CA ALA A 56 12.09 7.63 -16.46
C ALA A 56 11.49 8.99 -16.84
N THR A 57 10.90 9.05 -18.03
CA THR A 57 10.19 10.21 -18.56
C THR A 57 8.82 9.76 -19.00
N THR A 58 7.78 10.43 -18.54
CA THR A 58 6.38 10.13 -18.86
C THR A 58 5.73 11.33 -19.51
N TYR A 59 4.99 11.11 -20.59
CA TYR A 59 4.18 12.12 -21.27
C TYR A 59 2.74 11.64 -21.30
N THR A 60 1.82 12.47 -20.82
CA THR A 60 0.39 12.22 -20.85
C THR A 60 -0.25 13.12 -21.90
N LEU A 61 -0.79 12.49 -22.94
CA LEU A 61 -1.50 13.16 -24.02
C LEU A 61 -3.01 13.01 -23.78
N GLY A 62 -3.67 14.14 -23.54
CA GLY A 62 -5.13 14.21 -23.43
C GLY A 62 -5.77 14.87 -24.65
N THR A 63 -7.08 14.65 -24.84
CA THR A 63 -7.86 15.25 -25.94
C THR A 63 -8.01 16.78 -25.86
N VAL A 64 -7.67 17.41 -24.72
CA VAL A 64 -7.87 18.85 -24.45
C VAL A 64 -6.63 19.71 -24.77
N GLY A 65 -5.65 19.17 -25.50
CA GLY A 65 -4.58 19.99 -26.10
C GLY A 65 -3.52 20.53 -25.14
N LEU A 66 -3.54 20.12 -23.87
CA LEU A 66 -2.42 20.29 -22.94
C LEU A 66 -1.63 18.98 -22.89
N ILE A 67 -0.34 19.07 -23.18
CA ILE A 67 0.61 17.96 -23.03
C ILE A 67 1.17 18.09 -21.62
N ASP A 68 0.80 17.15 -20.77
CA ASP A 68 1.39 17.02 -19.45
C ASP A 68 2.60 16.09 -19.55
N GLY A 69 3.69 16.47 -18.90
CA GLY A 69 4.93 15.70 -18.86
C GLY A 69 5.38 15.52 -17.43
N SER A 70 6.07 14.43 -17.16
CA SER A 70 6.76 14.25 -15.90
C SER A 70 8.11 13.57 -16.11
N ILE A 71 9.08 13.98 -15.30
CA ILE A 71 10.41 13.40 -15.28
C ILE A 71 10.57 12.77 -13.91
N SER A 72 10.81 11.46 -13.91
CA SER A 72 10.92 10.66 -12.70
C SER A 72 12.33 10.11 -12.53
N TYR A 73 12.90 10.28 -11.35
CA TYR A 73 14.11 9.62 -10.90
C TYR A 73 13.74 8.47 -9.97
N LEU A 74 14.38 7.32 -10.19
CA LEU A 74 14.20 6.11 -9.41
C LEU A 74 15.56 5.56 -9.03
N PHE A 75 15.76 5.37 -7.74
CA PHE A 75 16.90 4.68 -7.17
C PHE A 75 16.39 3.56 -6.26
N SER A 76 16.83 2.33 -6.52
CA SER A 76 16.53 1.17 -5.67
C SER A 76 17.82 0.46 -5.34
N THR A 77 17.95 0.04 -4.09
CA THR A 77 19.05 -0.83 -3.63
C THR A 77 18.86 -2.28 -4.05
N LEU A 78 17.60 -2.70 -4.26
CA LEU A 78 17.27 -4.02 -4.78
C LEU A 78 17.22 -3.99 -6.32
N PRO A 79 17.86 -4.96 -7.00
CA PRO A 79 17.76 -5.08 -8.45
C PRO A 79 16.34 -5.50 -8.82
N LEU A 80 15.61 -4.61 -9.49
CA LEU A 80 14.24 -4.86 -9.98
C LEU A 80 14.25 -5.66 -11.31
N GLU A 81 15.28 -6.43 -11.61
CA GLU A 81 15.49 -7.11 -12.90
C GLU A 81 14.39 -8.14 -13.23
N SER A 82 13.78 -8.74 -12.20
CA SER A 82 12.64 -9.66 -12.35
C SER A 82 11.32 -8.95 -12.65
N THR A 83 11.30 -7.61 -12.63
CA THR A 83 10.10 -6.80 -12.86
C THR A 83 10.05 -6.36 -14.32
N PRO A 84 9.06 -6.81 -15.11
CA PRO A 84 8.94 -6.37 -16.49
C PRO A 84 8.63 -4.86 -16.52
N SER A 85 9.56 -4.04 -17.00
CA SER A 85 9.33 -2.60 -17.20
C SER A 85 8.72 -2.27 -18.56
N ARG A 86 8.70 -3.24 -19.49
CA ARG A 86 8.14 -3.07 -20.85
C ARG A 86 6.64 -3.27 -20.83
N SER A 87 5.88 -2.33 -21.37
CA SER A 87 4.41 -2.36 -21.40
C SER A 87 3.81 -3.66 -21.95
N THR A 88 4.43 -4.27 -22.97
CA THR A 88 3.97 -5.53 -23.58
C THR A 88 4.12 -6.75 -22.66
N LEU A 89 4.97 -6.66 -21.63
CA LEU A 89 5.26 -7.74 -20.69
C LEU A 89 4.55 -7.54 -19.35
N ILE A 90 3.98 -6.36 -19.08
CA ILE A 90 3.29 -6.08 -17.82
C ILE A 90 1.89 -6.70 -17.88
N PRO A 91 1.56 -7.66 -16.99
CA PRO A 91 0.24 -8.26 -16.97
C PRO A 91 -0.81 -7.23 -16.55
N LEU A 92 -1.88 -7.09 -17.34
CA LEU A 92 -2.96 -6.14 -17.07
C LEU A 92 -3.59 -6.30 -15.68
N ARG A 93 -3.64 -7.54 -15.15
CA ARG A 93 -4.14 -7.82 -13.80
C ARG A 93 -3.35 -7.11 -12.68
N ARG A 94 -2.10 -6.71 -12.94
CA ARG A 94 -1.31 -5.89 -12.00
C ARG A 94 -1.58 -4.40 -12.16
N LEU A 95 -2.03 -3.95 -13.33
CA LEU A 95 -2.29 -2.54 -13.62
C LEU A 95 -3.72 -2.10 -13.29
N VAL A 96 -4.65 -3.04 -13.31
CA VAL A 96 -6.05 -2.81 -12.98
C VAL A 96 -6.28 -3.31 -11.56
N PRO A 97 -6.53 -2.41 -10.58
CA PRO A 97 -7.00 -2.81 -9.27
C PRO A 97 -8.28 -3.63 -9.45
N GLY A 98 -8.36 -4.76 -8.75
CA GLY A 98 -9.51 -5.63 -8.80
C GLY A 98 -9.58 -6.46 -7.53
N TYR A 99 -10.39 -7.51 -7.56
CA TYR A 99 -10.47 -8.42 -6.43
C TYR A 99 -9.10 -9.04 -6.13
N ARG A 100 -8.62 -8.83 -4.90
CA ARG A 100 -7.40 -9.44 -4.38
C ARG A 100 -7.78 -10.39 -3.26
N GLN A 101 -7.32 -11.63 -3.37
CA GLN A 101 -7.40 -12.60 -2.29
C GLN A 101 -6.41 -12.23 -1.20
N ILE A 102 -6.91 -12.05 0.03
CA ILE A 102 -6.09 -11.74 1.19
C ILE A 102 -5.49 -13.04 1.72
N HIS A 103 -4.17 -13.04 1.81
CA HIS A 103 -3.41 -14.19 2.27
C HIS A 103 -3.32 -14.19 3.81
N PRO A 104 -3.21 -15.37 4.44
CA PRO A 104 -2.95 -15.45 5.87
C PRO A 104 -1.71 -14.64 6.25
N PRO A 105 -1.71 -13.96 7.41
CA PRO A 105 -0.58 -13.14 7.82
C PRO A 105 0.71 -13.96 7.86
N LEU A 106 1.74 -13.47 7.19
CA LEU A 106 3.05 -14.11 7.14
C LEU A 106 3.87 -13.68 8.36
N ALA A 107 4.65 -14.62 8.92
CA ALA A 107 5.63 -14.25 9.93
C ALA A 107 6.74 -13.40 9.26
N PRO A 108 7.25 -12.36 9.94
CA PRO A 108 8.40 -11.63 9.44
C PRO A 108 9.58 -12.60 9.32
N GLU A 109 10.23 -12.63 8.15
CA GLU A 109 11.36 -13.51 7.87
C GLU A 109 12.45 -13.27 8.92
N SER A 110 12.73 -14.30 9.73
CA SER A 110 13.71 -14.18 10.78
C SER A 110 15.11 -14.42 10.20
N PRO A 111 16.16 -13.72 10.65
CA PRO A 111 17.52 -14.02 10.23
C PRO A 111 17.94 -15.47 10.49
N ASN A 112 17.21 -16.19 11.35
CA ASN A 112 17.47 -17.57 11.74
C ASN A 112 16.88 -18.63 10.79
N GLU A 113 15.90 -18.30 9.93
CA GLU A 113 15.37 -19.26 8.94
C GLU A 113 16.39 -19.56 7.83
N SER A 114 17.42 -18.73 7.70
CA SER A 114 18.60 -18.96 6.85
C SER A 114 19.49 -20.14 7.29
N ARG A 115 19.19 -20.84 8.41
CA ARG A 115 19.92 -22.04 8.85
C ARG A 115 19.77 -23.25 7.92
N HIS A 116 18.75 -23.26 7.05
CA HIS A 116 18.54 -24.30 6.04
C HIS A 116 19.03 -23.91 4.65
N ALA A 117 19.63 -22.72 4.49
CA ALA A 117 20.21 -22.29 3.21
C ALA A 117 21.63 -22.86 3.05
N GLU A 118 21.97 -23.29 1.83
CA GLU A 118 23.29 -23.80 1.46
C GLU A 118 24.41 -22.80 1.84
N PRO A 119 25.62 -23.27 2.19
CA PRO A 119 26.70 -22.43 2.74
C PRO A 119 27.08 -21.23 1.87
N ASN A 120 26.98 -21.33 0.54
CA ASN A 120 27.28 -20.25 -0.40
C ASN A 120 26.21 -19.13 -0.40
N GLU A 121 24.93 -19.48 -0.23
CA GLU A 121 23.85 -18.48 -0.15
C GLU A 121 23.88 -17.70 1.16
N ARG A 122 24.45 -18.28 2.22
CA ARG A 122 24.53 -17.68 3.55
C ARG A 122 25.42 -16.44 3.58
N SER A 123 26.55 -16.46 2.87
CA SER A 123 27.47 -15.31 2.80
C SER A 123 26.86 -14.14 2.02
N GLU A 124 26.17 -14.42 0.91
CA GLU A 124 25.52 -13.37 0.11
C GLU A 124 24.29 -12.79 0.83
N LYS A 125 23.44 -13.63 1.45
CA LYS A 125 22.29 -13.19 2.24
C LYS A 125 22.70 -12.42 3.51
N ALA A 126 23.83 -12.77 4.13
CA ALA A 126 24.36 -12.02 5.28
C ALA A 126 24.86 -10.61 4.87
N LEU A 127 25.51 -10.48 3.71
CA LEU A 127 25.93 -9.19 3.16
C LEU A 127 24.73 -8.34 2.70
N GLN A 128 23.69 -8.97 2.14
CA GLN A 128 22.43 -8.32 1.77
C GLN A 128 21.64 -7.88 3.02
N SER A 129 21.63 -8.68 4.09
CA SER A 129 20.98 -8.34 5.36
C SER A 129 21.53 -7.04 6.00
N TRP A 130 22.79 -6.70 5.73
CA TRP A 130 23.39 -5.43 6.19
C TRP A 130 22.98 -4.23 5.31
N ARG A 131 22.66 -4.48 4.04
CA ARG A 131 22.14 -3.47 3.09
C ARG A 131 20.63 -3.35 3.24
N LYS A 132 20.21 -2.43 4.11
CA LYS A 132 18.79 -2.08 4.29
C LYS A 132 18.14 -1.69 2.95
N GLU A 133 17.07 -2.36 2.62
CA GLU A 133 16.33 -2.15 1.38
C GLU A 133 15.72 -0.76 1.39
N THR A 134 16.11 0.02 0.41
CA THR A 134 15.76 1.43 0.24
C THR A 134 15.39 1.68 -1.21
N MET A 135 14.31 2.43 -1.40
CA MET A 135 13.84 2.97 -2.68
C MET A 135 13.64 4.47 -2.51
N LEU A 136 14.26 5.25 -3.40
CA LEU A 136 14.03 6.68 -3.53
C LEU A 136 13.41 6.91 -4.91
N HIS A 137 12.32 7.63 -4.92
CA HIS A 137 11.60 8.01 -6.11
C HIS A 137 11.34 9.52 -6.05
N ALA A 138 11.56 10.23 -7.15
CA ALA A 138 11.19 11.64 -7.27
C ALA A 138 10.60 11.91 -8.64
N THR A 139 9.42 12.50 -8.73
CA THR A 139 8.78 12.91 -9.98
C THR A 139 8.55 14.40 -10.00
N LEU A 140 9.05 15.04 -11.05
CA LEU A 140 8.79 16.44 -11.37
C LEU A 140 7.75 16.51 -12.49
N HIS A 141 6.60 17.12 -12.23
CA HIS A 141 5.56 17.35 -13.23
C HIS A 141 5.73 18.74 -13.87
N LEU A 142 5.55 18.78 -15.18
CA LEU A 142 5.64 19.92 -16.09
C LEU A 142 4.41 19.85 -17.02
N PRO A 143 3.82 20.94 -17.57
CA PRO A 143 4.18 22.37 -17.50
C PRO A 143 3.73 23.03 -16.18
N PRO A 144 3.94 24.36 -15.99
CA PRO A 144 3.54 25.06 -14.77
C PRO A 144 2.03 24.94 -14.45
N PRO A 145 1.65 24.79 -13.17
CA PRO A 145 2.50 24.84 -11.98
C PRO A 145 3.36 23.58 -11.83
N THR A 146 4.67 23.78 -11.63
CA THR A 146 5.61 22.67 -11.50
C THR A 146 5.46 22.04 -10.12
N THR A 147 5.24 20.72 -10.07
CA THR A 147 5.08 19.99 -8.82
C THR A 147 6.14 18.91 -8.70
N LEU A 148 6.85 18.92 -7.56
CA LEU A 148 7.86 17.94 -7.21
C LEU A 148 7.29 17.00 -6.14
N ASN A 149 7.14 15.73 -6.51
CA ASN A 149 6.76 14.66 -5.60
C ASN A 149 7.99 13.79 -5.33
N GLY A 150 8.42 13.72 -4.08
CA GLY A 150 9.43 12.77 -3.61
C GLY A 150 8.79 11.67 -2.78
N LEU A 151 9.28 10.45 -2.91
CA LEU A 151 8.96 9.32 -2.07
C LEU A 151 10.25 8.60 -1.67
N PHE A 152 10.46 8.44 -0.38
CA PHE A 152 11.56 7.69 0.17
C PHE A 152 11.00 6.54 1.01
N LEU A 153 11.21 5.31 0.54
CA LEU A 153 10.84 4.08 1.23
C LEU A 153 12.10 3.42 1.76
N ARG A 154 12.09 3.02 3.03
CA ARG A 154 13.21 2.32 3.64
C ARG A 154 12.75 1.30 4.66
N ARG A 155 13.26 0.08 4.53
CA ARG A 155 13.11 -0.94 5.56
C ARG A 155 14.13 -0.70 6.67
N ILE A 156 13.67 -0.30 7.85
CA ILE A 156 14.55 -0.03 9.00
C ILE A 156 14.94 -1.34 9.70
N SER A 157 13.97 -2.27 9.75
CA SER A 157 14.00 -3.59 10.38
C SER A 157 13.19 -4.57 9.53
N PRO A 158 13.40 -5.90 9.60
CA PRO A 158 12.53 -6.89 8.97
C PRO A 158 11.03 -6.66 9.23
N THR A 159 10.69 -6.11 10.40
CA THR A 159 9.32 -5.82 10.84
C THR A 159 8.89 -4.36 10.66
N THR A 160 9.78 -3.45 10.26
CA THR A 160 9.48 -2.00 10.29
C THR A 160 9.90 -1.32 8.99
N GLN A 161 8.94 -0.68 8.34
CA GLN A 161 9.11 0.10 7.13
C GLN A 161 8.81 1.58 7.39
N LEU A 162 9.68 2.46 6.90
CA LEU A 162 9.50 3.91 6.89
C LEU A 162 9.19 4.35 5.47
N SER A 163 8.15 5.17 5.32
CA SER A 163 7.78 5.87 4.10
C SER A 163 7.76 7.37 4.37
N LEU A 164 8.43 8.13 3.53
CA LEU A 164 8.47 9.58 3.58
C LEU A 164 8.07 10.11 2.21
N ALA A 165 6.89 10.70 2.11
CA ALA A 165 6.44 11.39 0.92
C ALA A 165 6.60 12.90 1.11
N VAL A 166 7.10 13.57 0.09
CA VAL A 166 7.30 15.02 0.06
C VAL A 166 6.60 15.53 -1.20
N CYS A 167 5.78 16.54 -1.06
CA CYS A 167 5.16 17.23 -2.18
C CYS A 167 5.55 18.71 -2.09
N SER A 168 6.03 19.29 -3.18
CA SER A 168 6.30 20.71 -3.27
C SER A 168 5.72 21.24 -4.57
N THR A 169 4.96 22.33 -4.48
CA THR A 169 4.30 22.93 -5.63
C THR A 169 4.78 24.36 -5.80
N GLN A 170 5.30 24.66 -6.98
CA GLN A 170 5.67 26.02 -7.38
C GLN A 170 4.50 26.64 -8.12
N ALA A 171 3.47 27.03 -7.36
CA ALA A 171 2.33 27.81 -7.85
C ALA A 171 2.29 29.15 -7.12
N THR A 172 1.72 30.19 -7.77
CA THR A 172 1.34 31.41 -7.05
C THR A 172 0.35 31.02 -5.96
N PRO A 173 0.67 31.22 -4.66
CA PRO A 173 -0.19 30.75 -3.58
C PRO A 173 -1.55 31.43 -3.69
N LEU A 174 -2.60 30.64 -3.96
CA LEU A 174 -3.97 31.13 -4.10
C LEU A 174 -4.52 31.66 -2.74
N SER A 175 -3.90 31.25 -1.64
CA SER A 175 -4.17 31.71 -0.27
C SER A 175 -2.88 31.79 0.54
N LYS A 176 -2.80 32.73 1.48
CA LYS A 176 -1.67 32.88 2.43
C LYS A 176 -1.55 31.69 3.41
N SER A 177 -2.54 30.80 3.47
CA SER A 177 -2.63 29.71 4.43
C SER A 177 -2.22 28.33 3.90
N THR A 178 -1.98 28.16 2.60
CA THR A 178 -1.63 26.86 2.02
C THR A 178 -0.11 26.69 1.96
N PRO A 179 0.48 25.68 2.63
CA PRO A 179 1.91 25.46 2.57
C PRO A 179 2.33 25.06 1.15
N GLN A 180 3.40 25.69 0.65
CA GLN A 180 3.95 25.40 -0.69
C GLN A 180 4.63 24.02 -0.76
N ALA A 181 4.94 23.44 0.39
CA ALA A 181 5.49 22.10 0.51
C ALA A 181 4.89 21.37 1.72
N SER A 182 4.57 20.10 1.53
CA SER A 182 4.07 19.21 2.57
C SER A 182 4.92 17.94 2.64
N ILE A 183 5.06 17.41 3.85
CA ILE A 183 5.78 16.18 4.14
C ILE A 183 4.81 15.25 4.87
N LEU A 184 4.69 14.03 4.37
CA LEU A 184 3.95 12.94 4.99
C LEU A 184 4.96 11.85 5.39
N THR A 185 5.01 11.55 6.67
CA THR A 185 5.81 10.46 7.23
C THR A 185 4.88 9.35 7.68
N GLN A 186 5.18 8.12 7.27
CA GLN A 186 4.48 6.91 7.68
C GLN A 186 5.50 5.90 8.20
N LEU A 187 5.26 5.40 9.41
CA LEU A 187 6.04 4.33 10.01
C LEU A 187 5.12 3.13 10.23
N SER A 188 5.30 2.07 9.45
CA SER A 188 4.54 0.82 9.56
C SER A 188 5.39 -0.25 10.25
N HIS A 189 4.82 -0.89 11.26
CA HIS A 189 5.41 -1.99 12.00
C HIS A 189 4.51 -3.22 11.92
N ASP A 190 4.99 -4.26 11.24
CA ASP A 190 4.25 -5.50 10.99
C ASP A 190 4.97 -6.70 11.60
N THR A 191 4.23 -7.48 12.39
CA THR A 191 4.67 -8.75 13.01
C THR A 191 3.83 -9.94 12.52
N GLY A 192 2.93 -9.74 11.55
CA GLY A 192 1.96 -10.72 11.09
C GLY A 192 0.74 -10.80 12.00
N LYS A 193 0.92 -11.07 13.30
CA LYS A 193 -0.22 -11.14 14.24
C LYS A 193 -0.86 -9.78 14.52
N TYR A 194 -0.04 -8.74 14.62
CA TYR A 194 -0.51 -7.37 14.76
C TYR A 194 0.29 -6.48 13.82
N SER A 195 -0.33 -5.39 13.40
CA SER A 195 0.27 -4.36 12.55
C SER A 195 -0.09 -2.99 13.12
N ALA A 196 0.89 -2.12 13.24
CA ALA A 196 0.74 -0.77 13.78
C ALA A 196 1.33 0.25 12.79
N GLU A 197 0.59 1.30 12.48
CA GLU A 197 1.03 2.35 11.58
C GLU A 197 0.91 3.72 12.25
N PHE A 198 2.00 4.48 12.21
CA PHE A 198 2.02 5.87 12.67
C PHE A 198 2.12 6.78 11.45
N LEU A 199 1.30 7.82 11.43
CA LEU A 199 1.20 8.80 10.35
C LEU A 199 1.45 10.18 10.92
N PHE A 200 2.25 10.98 10.22
CA PHE A 200 2.48 12.38 10.53
C PHE A 200 2.50 13.19 9.25
N SER A 201 1.65 14.22 9.14
CA SER A 201 1.60 15.14 8.01
C SER A 201 1.87 16.56 8.47
N THR A 202 2.78 17.27 7.79
CA THR A 202 3.09 18.67 8.10
C THR A 202 2.09 19.65 7.53
N ASP A 203 1.23 19.25 6.59
CA ASP A 203 0.26 20.13 5.93
C ASP A 203 -0.75 20.69 6.95
N ASN A 204 -1.39 19.79 7.69
CA ASN A 204 -2.35 20.11 8.76
C ASN A 204 -1.84 19.72 10.15
N ALA A 205 -0.53 19.50 10.32
CA ALA A 205 0.07 18.92 11.53
C ALA A 205 -0.67 17.66 12.03
N LEU A 206 -1.16 16.83 11.10
CA LEU A 206 -2.01 15.68 11.40
C LEU A 206 -1.15 14.53 11.94
N LEU A 207 -1.50 14.02 13.10
CA LEU A 207 -1.00 12.79 13.68
C LEU A 207 -2.08 11.72 13.53
N GLY A 208 -1.70 10.56 12.98
CA GLY A 208 -2.56 9.40 12.84
C GLY A 208 -1.92 8.18 13.47
N PHE A 209 -2.74 7.33 14.06
CA PHE A 209 -2.35 6.01 14.53
C PHE A 209 -3.35 4.99 14.00
N LYS A 210 -2.86 3.89 13.44
CA LYS A 210 -3.66 2.76 12.97
C LYS A 210 -3.16 1.49 13.64
N GLY A 211 -4.08 0.68 14.15
CA GLY A 211 -3.79 -0.63 14.71
C GLY A 211 -4.64 -1.69 14.04
N LEU A 212 -4.04 -2.83 13.76
CA LEU A 212 -4.71 -4.01 13.25
C LEU A 212 -4.25 -5.23 14.06
N TRP A 213 -5.20 -6.05 14.45
CA TRP A 213 -5.00 -7.29 15.19
C TRP A 213 -5.66 -8.45 14.47
N ASN A 214 -4.87 -9.46 14.11
CA ASN A 214 -5.33 -10.67 13.47
C ASN A 214 -5.57 -11.76 14.51
N PHE A 215 -6.80 -12.27 14.55
CA PHE A 215 -7.19 -13.41 15.34
C PHE A 215 -6.94 -14.69 14.56
N GLY A 216 -6.31 -15.66 15.21
CA GLY A 216 -5.94 -16.93 14.58
C GLY A 216 -4.64 -17.49 15.14
N PRO A 217 -4.17 -18.62 14.57
CA PRO A 217 -2.88 -19.19 14.93
C PRO A 217 -1.75 -18.20 14.63
N ASP A 218 -0.87 -17.98 15.62
CA ASP A 218 0.26 -17.05 15.48
C ASP A 218 1.23 -17.58 14.42
N PRO A 219 1.45 -16.85 13.31
CA PRO A 219 2.30 -17.33 12.21
C PRO A 219 3.74 -17.55 12.67
N ARG A 220 4.19 -16.88 13.74
CA ARG A 220 5.54 -17.04 14.31
C ARG A 220 5.76 -18.41 14.95
N HIS A 221 4.71 -19.07 15.41
CA HIS A 221 4.79 -20.39 16.04
C HIS A 221 4.37 -21.52 15.08
N ALA A 222 3.74 -21.18 13.96
CA ALA A 222 3.31 -22.13 12.95
C ALA A 222 4.47 -22.69 12.09
N ALA A 223 5.59 -21.96 11.96
CA ALA A 223 6.76 -22.39 11.19
C ALA A 223 7.42 -23.69 11.74
N THR A 224 7.19 -24.04 13.01
CA THR A 224 7.71 -25.26 13.63
C THR A 224 6.84 -26.49 13.36
N ALA A 225 5.58 -26.30 12.94
CA ALA A 225 4.67 -27.39 12.62
C ALA A 225 4.73 -27.63 11.11
N GLN A 226 5.45 -28.67 10.68
CA GLN A 226 5.34 -29.21 9.32
C GLN A 226 3.87 -29.55 9.03
N ARG A 227 3.13 -28.64 8.40
CA ARG A 227 1.77 -28.90 7.93
C ARG A 227 1.84 -29.26 6.44
N PRO A 228 1.27 -30.40 6.02
CA PRO A 228 1.34 -30.82 4.62
C PRO A 228 0.65 -29.81 3.70
N ARG A 229 1.32 -29.46 2.59
CA ARG A 229 0.93 -28.46 1.57
C ARG A 229 -0.32 -28.84 0.75
N THR A 230 -1.17 -29.74 1.23
CA THR A 230 -2.22 -30.40 0.42
C THR A 230 -3.62 -30.35 1.05
N ALA A 231 -3.89 -29.40 1.93
CA ALA A 231 -5.27 -29.16 2.36
C ALA A 231 -5.62 -27.69 2.14
N SER A 232 -6.48 -27.45 1.16
CA SER A 232 -7.32 -26.26 1.03
C SER A 232 -8.22 -26.18 2.28
N GLN A 233 -7.62 -25.91 3.44
CA GLN A 233 -8.36 -25.67 4.66
C GLN A 233 -8.84 -24.23 4.57
N SER A 234 -10.15 -24.09 4.47
CA SER A 234 -10.92 -22.89 4.77
C SER A 234 -10.39 -22.23 6.05
N VAL A 235 -9.45 -21.30 5.92
CA VAL A 235 -8.99 -20.49 7.04
C VAL A 235 -9.95 -19.32 7.16
N SER A 236 -10.73 -19.30 8.23
CA SER A 236 -11.43 -18.09 8.65
C SER A 236 -10.39 -17.15 9.27
N LEU A 237 -10.16 -16.01 8.64
CA LEU A 237 -9.28 -14.96 9.16
C LEU A 237 -10.17 -13.85 9.70
N LEU A 238 -10.10 -13.66 11.01
CA LEU A 238 -10.82 -12.58 11.66
C LEU A 238 -9.81 -11.52 12.07
N SER A 239 -10.03 -10.28 11.66
CA SER A 239 -9.13 -9.16 11.93
C SER A 239 -9.93 -7.99 12.46
N ALA A 240 -9.47 -7.39 13.56
CA ALA A 240 -10.08 -6.18 14.11
C ALA A 240 -9.03 -5.10 14.22
N GLY A 241 -9.41 -3.86 13.93
CA GLY A 241 -8.52 -2.72 13.96
C GLY A 241 -9.24 -1.43 14.28
N GLY A 242 -8.46 -0.37 14.39
CA GLY A 242 -8.97 0.97 14.56
C GLY A 242 -7.93 1.99 14.16
N GLU A 243 -8.40 3.18 13.83
CA GLU A 243 -7.55 4.31 13.53
C GLU A 243 -8.02 5.56 14.29
N MET A 244 -7.06 6.37 14.69
CA MET A 244 -7.28 7.61 15.40
C MET A 244 -6.45 8.70 14.76
N TYR A 245 -7.08 9.83 14.48
CA TYR A 245 -6.44 11.02 13.93
C TYR A 245 -6.63 12.21 14.85
N TYR A 246 -5.56 12.97 15.01
CA TYR A 246 -5.50 14.16 15.82
C TYR A 246 -4.72 15.25 15.09
N SER A 247 -5.28 16.45 14.97
CA SER A 247 -4.56 17.63 14.48
C SER A 247 -4.60 18.72 15.55
N PRO A 248 -3.45 19.26 15.98
CA PRO A 248 -3.39 20.37 16.94
C PRO A 248 -3.79 21.71 16.32
N LEU A 249 -3.79 21.84 14.99
CA LEU A 249 -4.13 23.08 14.28
C LEU A 249 -5.63 23.25 14.06
N LEU A 250 -6.40 22.16 14.20
CA LEU A 250 -7.85 22.13 14.07
C LEU A 250 -8.44 21.65 15.41
N PRO A 251 -8.77 22.57 16.34
CA PRO A 251 -9.17 22.26 17.72
C PRO A 251 -10.39 21.33 17.87
N SER A 252 -11.12 21.09 16.79
CA SER A 252 -12.40 20.38 16.77
C SER A 252 -12.41 19.08 15.95
N SER A 253 -11.26 18.62 15.44
CA SER A 253 -11.20 17.41 14.60
C SER A 253 -10.38 16.30 15.26
N ILE A 254 -11.00 15.59 16.20
CA ILE A 254 -10.54 14.26 16.64
C ILE A 254 -11.39 13.24 15.89
N GLY A 255 -10.77 12.51 14.97
CA GLY A 255 -11.44 11.42 14.25
C GLY A 255 -11.05 10.09 14.87
N VAL A 256 -12.02 9.34 15.39
CA VAL A 256 -11.82 7.96 15.83
C VAL A 256 -12.68 7.06 14.97
N TYR A 257 -12.07 6.00 14.45
CA TYR A 257 -12.71 5.05 13.56
C TYR A 257 -12.35 3.65 14.03
N THR A 258 -13.36 2.76 14.08
CA THR A 258 -13.16 1.36 14.46
C THR A 258 -13.62 0.47 13.34
N PHE A 259 -12.91 -0.65 13.15
CA PHE A 259 -13.12 -1.52 12.03
C PHE A 259 -13.01 -2.99 12.41
N LEU A 260 -13.92 -3.79 11.88
CA LEU A 260 -13.92 -5.23 12.04
C LEU A 260 -14.06 -5.88 10.68
N VAL A 261 -13.16 -6.81 10.36
CA VAL A 261 -13.22 -7.63 9.16
C VAL A 261 -13.24 -9.10 9.48
N ILE A 262 -14.09 -9.78 8.75
CA ILE A 262 -14.20 -11.22 8.76
C ILE A 262 -13.99 -11.68 7.32
N TYR A 263 -12.85 -12.32 7.09
CA TYR A 263 -12.65 -13.14 5.90
C TYR A 263 -13.00 -14.57 6.25
N ALA A 264 -13.88 -15.16 5.47
CA ALA A 264 -14.01 -16.60 5.50
C ALA A 264 -14.01 -17.17 4.09
N SER A 265 -13.11 -18.12 3.91
CA SER A 265 -13.00 -18.95 2.72
C SER A 265 -13.78 -20.23 3.01
N SER A 266 -14.74 -20.59 2.15
CA SER A 266 -15.29 -21.93 2.06
C SER A 266 -14.61 -22.66 0.89
N ALA A 267 -14.75 -24.00 0.81
CA ALA A 267 -14.14 -24.80 -0.24
C ALA A 267 -14.58 -24.40 -1.68
N ILE A 268 -15.64 -23.59 -1.82
CA ILE A 268 -16.25 -23.23 -3.11
C ILE A 268 -16.42 -21.70 -3.26
N THR A 269 -16.52 -20.94 -2.16
CA THR A 269 -16.78 -19.49 -2.18
C THR A 269 -15.93 -18.75 -1.16
N HIS A 270 -15.38 -17.60 -1.54
CA HIS A 270 -14.73 -16.67 -0.61
C HIS A 270 -15.67 -15.50 -0.35
N PHE A 271 -15.87 -15.19 0.92
CA PHE A 271 -16.62 -14.02 1.32
C PHE A 271 -15.77 -13.11 2.21
N HIS A 272 -15.86 -11.83 1.91
CA HIS A 272 -15.27 -10.74 2.65
C HIS A 272 -16.39 -9.90 3.25
N ILE A 273 -16.46 -9.88 4.57
CA ILE A 273 -17.36 -9.01 5.32
C ILE A 273 -16.52 -7.96 6.02
N SER A 274 -16.80 -6.69 5.75
CA SER A 274 -16.17 -5.56 6.43
C SER A 274 -17.25 -4.73 7.13
N ILE A 275 -17.00 -4.39 8.40
CA ILE A 275 -17.90 -3.58 9.23
C ILE A 275 -17.10 -2.39 9.74
N HIS A 276 -17.56 -1.19 9.41
CA HIS A 276 -16.97 0.10 9.77
C HIS A 276 -17.88 0.82 10.73
N ALA A 277 -17.34 1.21 11.89
CA ALA A 277 -18.04 2.02 12.87
C ALA A 277 -17.39 3.39 12.97
N TYR A 278 -18.22 4.44 12.93
CA TYR A 278 -17.83 5.84 12.98
C TYR A 278 -18.47 6.52 14.21
N PRO A 279 -17.93 6.33 15.43
CA PRO A 279 -18.57 6.82 16.66
C PRO A 279 -18.74 8.34 16.73
N HIS A 280 -17.92 9.11 16.01
CA HIS A 280 -18.05 10.57 16.00
C HIS A 280 -19.29 11.06 15.22
N ILE A 281 -19.81 10.25 14.31
CA ILE A 281 -20.96 10.58 13.44
C ILE A 281 -22.09 9.55 13.55
N ASP A 282 -22.07 8.71 14.60
CA ASP A 282 -23.07 7.66 14.88
C ASP A 282 -23.47 6.80 13.66
N THR A 283 -22.50 6.52 12.78
CA THR A 283 -22.75 5.78 11.53
C THR A 283 -22.08 4.41 11.57
N VAL A 284 -22.78 3.37 11.09
CA VAL A 284 -22.22 2.03 10.90
C VAL A 284 -22.45 1.59 9.45
N ASN A 285 -21.36 1.32 8.75
CA ASN A 285 -21.37 0.81 7.38
C ASN A 285 -20.91 -0.65 7.37
N TRP A 286 -21.53 -1.45 6.51
CA TRP A 286 -21.06 -2.80 6.26
C TRP A 286 -21.04 -3.12 4.78
N LEU A 287 -20.10 -3.97 4.40
CA LEU A 287 -19.91 -4.42 3.04
C LEU A 287 -19.77 -5.94 3.03
N LEU A 288 -20.47 -6.58 2.11
CA LEU A 288 -20.28 -7.98 1.77
C LEU A 288 -19.82 -8.08 0.31
N VAL A 289 -18.65 -8.68 0.11
CA VAL A 289 -18.12 -9.03 -1.20
C VAL A 289 -17.99 -10.55 -1.27
N ASP A 290 -18.56 -11.15 -2.32
CA ASP A 290 -18.47 -12.58 -2.63
C ASP A 290 -17.87 -12.73 -4.04
N ASP A 291 -17.09 -13.78 -4.25
CA ASP A 291 -16.53 -14.13 -5.56
C ASP A 291 -17.62 -14.45 -6.61
N VAL A 292 -18.84 -14.82 -6.16
CA VAL A 292 -19.94 -15.27 -7.04
C VAL A 292 -21.02 -14.20 -7.25
N PHE A 293 -21.17 -13.24 -6.34
CA PHE A 293 -22.24 -12.23 -6.37
C PHE A 293 -21.68 -10.80 -6.39
N SER A 294 -22.36 -9.91 -7.12
CA SER A 294 -22.07 -8.46 -7.10
C SER A 294 -22.05 -7.90 -5.68
N PRO A 295 -21.15 -6.95 -5.37
CA PRO A 295 -21.00 -6.37 -4.03
C PRO A 295 -22.32 -5.76 -3.54
N ARG A 296 -22.66 -6.01 -2.28
CA ARG A 296 -23.84 -5.42 -1.61
C ARG A 296 -23.37 -4.45 -0.52
N VAL A 297 -23.83 -3.21 -0.62
CA VAL A 297 -23.58 -2.13 0.35
C VAL A 297 -24.91 -1.78 1.01
N ALA A 298 -24.94 -1.65 2.33
CA ALA A 298 -26.04 -1.01 3.04
C ALA A 298 -25.52 -0.15 4.19
N GLU A 299 -26.13 1.03 4.34
CA GLU A 299 -25.82 2.01 5.37
C GLU A 299 -26.99 2.04 6.36
N PHE A 300 -26.69 1.91 7.65
CA PHE A 300 -27.66 2.07 8.72
C PHE A 300 -27.25 3.29 9.56
N GLY A 301 -28.11 4.31 9.58
CA GLY A 301 -28.07 5.34 10.61
C GLY A 301 -28.72 4.80 11.89
N ILE A 302 -28.05 4.97 13.03
CA ILE A 302 -28.66 4.72 14.34
C ILE A 302 -29.48 5.93 14.75
#